data_AF-A0A818HU49-F1
#
_entry.id   AF-A0A818HU49-F1
#
_cell.length_a   1.000
_cell.length_b   1.000
_cell.length_c   1.000
_cell.angle_alpha   90.00
_cell.angle_beta   90.00
_cell.angle_gamma   90.00
#
_symmetry.space_group_name_H-M   'P 1'
#
loop_
_entity.id
_entity.type
_entity.pdbx_description
1 polymer ?
#
loop_
_entity_poly.entity_id
_entity_poly.type
_entity_poly.pdbx_seq_one_letter_code
_entity_poly.pdbx_strand_id
1 'polypeptide(L)' 'MMKAAVVTSFTEHLEIKQVPISKVGPNDVLVKNIACAVCHSDLHLVESSQNIQEILKTTAHESSLSI' A
#
# COMPACT_ATOMS: atom_id res chain seq x y z
N MET A 1 9.44 -8.96 -7.59
CA MET A 1 9.52 -7.50 -7.37
C MET A 1 8.24 -6.87 -7.96
N MET A 2 7.61 -5.92 -7.26
CA MET A 2 6.42 -5.16 -7.70
C MET A 2 6.58 -3.66 -7.44
N LYS A 3 5.86 -2.80 -8.17
CA LYS A 3 5.87 -1.35 -7.91
C LYS A 3 4.81 -1.01 -6.87
N ALA A 4 5.12 -0.10 -5.96
CA ALA A 4 4.22 0.34 -4.91
C ALA A 4 4.41 1.84 -4.62
N ALA A 5 3.32 2.56 -4.34
CA ALA A 5 3.39 3.86 -3.68
C ALA A 5 3.56 3.63 -2.17
N VAL A 6 4.60 4.21 -1.59
CA VAL A 6 5.01 3.95 -0.21
C VAL A 6 5.11 5.27 0.55
N VAL A 7 4.52 5.30 1.76
CA VAL A 7 4.72 6.39 2.72
C VAL A 7 6.05 6.19 3.42
N THR A 8 6.99 7.10 3.20
CA THR A 8 8.35 7.08 3.78
C THR A 8 8.52 8.13 4.87
N SER A 9 7.84 9.26 4.75
CA SER A 9 7.71 10.31 5.76
C SER A 9 6.29 10.89 5.72
N PHE A 10 5.81 11.40 6.86
CA PHE A 10 4.48 12.01 6.99
C PHE A 10 4.41 13.45 6.45
N THR A 11 5.56 14.05 6.13
CA THR A 11 5.66 15.42 5.62
C THR A 11 6.04 15.49 4.15
N GLU A 12 6.22 14.33 3.50
CA GLU A 12 6.69 14.24 2.12
C GLU A 12 5.67 13.50 1.24
N HIS A 13 5.81 13.66 -0.07
CA HIS A 13 4.97 12.96 -1.03
C HIS A 13 5.21 11.45 -1.01
N LEU A 14 4.19 10.67 -1.41
CA LEU A 14 4.32 9.24 -1.63
C LEU A 14 5.43 8.93 -2.64
N GLU A 15 6.28 7.97 -2.32
CA GLU A 15 7.37 7.52 -3.20
C GLU A 15 6.98 6.25 -3.96
N ILE A 16 7.23 6.21 -5.27
CA ILE A 16 7.08 4.98 -6.06
C ILE A 16 8.34 4.13 -5.93
N LYS A 17 8.24 2.98 -5.26
CA LYS A 17 9.37 2.07 -5.02
C LYS A 17 9.14 0.70 -5.64
N GLN A 18 10.26 0.04 -5.96
CA GLN A 18 10.28 -1.38 -6.30
C GLN A 18 10.43 -2.18 -5.01
N VAL A 19 9.47 -3.04 -4.71
CA VAL A 19 9.38 -3.77 -3.44
C VAL A 19 9.30 -5.29 -3.70
N PRO A 20 9.80 -6.14 -2.79
CA PRO A 20 9.66 -7.58 -2.94
C PRO A 20 8.18 -7.99 -2.90
N ILE A 21 7.84 -9.07 -3.61
CA ILE A 21 6.52 -9.69 -3.48
C ILE A 21 6.62 -10.66 -2.31
N SER A 22 5.74 -10.51 -1.31
CA SER A 22 5.71 -11.37 -0.13
C SER A 22 5.36 -12.81 -0.50
N LYS A 23 5.89 -13.77 0.26
CA LYS A 23 5.47 -15.18 0.14
C LYS A 23 4.10 -15.35 0.78
N VAL A 24 3.22 -16.10 0.12
CA VAL A 24 1.89 -16.45 0.63
C VAL A 24 1.96 -17.72 1.49
N GLY A 25 1.28 -17.72 2.62
CA GLY A 25 1.08 -18.89 3.48
C GLY A 25 -0.21 -19.65 3.16
N PRO A 26 -0.54 -20.70 3.92
CA PRO A 26 -1.82 -21.38 3.80
C PRO A 26 -2.98 -20.43 4.08
N ASN A 27 -3.95 -20.38 3.15
CA ASN A 27 -5.12 -19.47 3.15
C ASN A 27 -4.85 -18.00 2.78
N ASP A 28 -3.63 -17.64 2.40
CA ASP A 28 -3.35 -16.31 1.84
C ASP A 28 -3.66 -16.26 0.34
N VAL A 29 -4.05 -15.09 -0.16
CA VAL A 29 -4.24 -14.85 -1.59
C VAL A 29 -3.29 -13.75 -2.06
N LEU A 30 -2.47 -14.07 -3.06
CA LEU A 30 -1.70 -13.05 -3.77
C LEU A 30 -2.56 -12.44 -4.86
N VAL A 31 -2.76 -11.13 -4.79
CA VAL A 31 -3.64 -10.38 -5.69
C VAL A 31 -2.83 -9.50 -6.63
N LYS A 32 -3.18 -9.48 -7.92
CA LYS A 32 -2.70 -8.48 -8.87
C LYS A 32 -3.71 -7.35 -9.00
N ASN A 33 -3.36 -6.19 -8.46
CA ASN A 33 -4.18 -4.98 -8.61
C ASN A 33 -4.09 -4.45 -10.06
N ILE A 34 -5.22 -4.17 -10.69
CA ILE A 34 -5.29 -3.57 -12.05
C ILE A 34 -5.70 -2.11 -12.03
N ALA A 35 -6.40 -1.66 -10.98
CA ALA A 35 -6.72 -0.27 -10.73
C ALA A 35 -7.07 -0.06 -9.25
N CYS A 36 -6.62 1.06 -8.69
CA CYS A 36 -6.99 1.53 -7.36
C CYS A 36 -7.46 2.99 -7.40
N ALA A 37 -8.28 3.36 -6.42
CA ALA A 37 -8.72 4.73 -6.17
C ALA A 37 -8.16 5.24 -4.83
N VAL A 38 -8.21 6.56 -4.65
CA VAL A 38 -7.79 7.24 -3.42
C VAL A 38 -9.04 7.70 -2.69
N CYS A 39 -9.17 7.29 -1.43
CA CYS A 39 -10.25 7.71 -0.55
C CYS A 39 -9.77 8.76 0.45
N HIS A 40 -10.72 9.43 1.10
CA HIS A 40 -10.41 10.42 2.14
C HIS A 40 -9.68 9.81 3.35
N SER A 41 -9.98 8.56 3.70
CA SER A 41 -9.31 7.83 4.77
C SER A 41 -7.85 7.50 4.46
N ASP A 42 -7.45 7.42 3.18
CA ASP A 42 -6.05 7.24 2.81
C ASP A 42 -5.23 8.46 3.22
N LEU A 43 -5.78 9.67 3.05
CA LEU A 43 -5.14 10.91 3.50
C LEU A 43 -4.99 10.94 5.03
N HIS A 44 -6.03 10.56 5.78
CA HIS A 44 -5.95 10.47 7.23
C HIS A 44 -4.81 9.54 7.69
N LEU A 45 -4.58 8.42 7.00
CA LEU A 45 -3.48 7.50 7.33
C LEU A 45 -2.10 8.12 7.03
N VAL A 46 -2.01 8.95 6.00
CA VAL A 46 -0.78 9.64 5.59
C VAL A 46 -0.48 10.88 6.44
N GLU A 47 -1.49 11.57 6.98
CA GLU A 47 -1.27 12.82 7.72
C GLU A 47 -1.30 12.67 9.25
N SER A 48 -2.09 11.73 9.79
CA SER A 48 -2.43 11.74 11.23
C SER A 48 -1.83 10.61 12.07
N SER A 49 -1.17 9.62 11.46
CA SER A 49 -0.82 8.39 12.18
C SER A 49 0.58 8.42 12.78
N GLN A 50 0.69 8.74 14.08
CA GLN A 50 1.96 8.76 14.82
C GLN A 50 2.58 7.37 15.10
N ASN A 51 1.97 6.27 14.63
CA ASN A 51 2.34 4.92 15.10
C ASN A 51 2.05 3.82 14.06
N ILE A 52 2.64 3.92 12.87
CA ILE A 52 2.52 2.85 11.88
C ILE A 52 3.87 2.15 11.71
N GLN A 53 3.89 0.89 12.14
CA GLN A 53 5.01 -0.03 12.01
C GLN A 53 5.34 -0.34 10.53
N GLU A 54 6.60 -0.68 10.34
CA GLU A 54 7.44 -0.62 9.13
C GLU A 54 7.12 -1.65 8.02
N ILE A 55 5.85 -2.01 7.80
CA ILE A 55 5.47 -2.95 6.74
C ILE A 55 4.64 -2.23 5.68
N LEU A 56 5.33 -1.71 4.66
CA LEU A 56 4.83 -1.46 3.30
C LEU A 56 3.38 -0.93 3.21
N LYS A 57 3.20 0.35 3.55
CA LYS A 57 1.92 1.04 3.44
C LYS A 57 1.58 1.38 1.98
N THR A 58 1.03 0.42 1.26
CA THR A 58 0.16 0.74 0.12
C THR A 58 -1.22 1.04 0.69
N THR A 59 -1.52 2.31 0.94
CA THR A 59 -2.83 2.76 1.43
C THR A 59 -3.83 2.77 0.28
N ALA A 60 -4.24 1.59 -0.16
CA ALA A 60 -5.22 1.42 -1.22
C ALA A 60 -6.23 0.36 -0.80
N HIS A 61 -7.33 0.81 -0.18
CA HIS A 61 -8.44 -0.06 0.21
C HIS A 61 -9.60 -0.04 -0.80
N GLU A 62 -9.48 0.76 -1.86
CA GLU A 62 -10.37 0.79 -3.01
C GLU A 62 -9.62 0.22 -4.22
N SER A 63 -9.71 -1.11 -4.41
CA SER A 63 -8.92 -1.83 -5.42
C SER A 63 -9.78 -2.75 -6.28
N SER A 64 -9.39 -2.88 -7.55
CA SER A 64 -9.93 -3.87 -8.48
C SER A 64 -8.87 -4.92 -8.81
N LEU A 65 -9.28 -6.18 -8.81
CA LEU A 65 -8.38 -7.32 -8.82
C LEU A 65 -8.44 -8.03 -10.17
N SER A 66 -7.28 -8.40 -10.70
CA SER A 66 -7.17 -9.51 -11.64
C SER A 66 -6.75 -10.73 -10.84
N ILE A 67 -7.65 -11.72 -10.78
CA ILE A 67 -7.37 -13.07 -10.29
C ILE A 67 -6.70 -13.85 -11.41
#